data_AF-A0A090U3P9-F1
#
_entry.id   AF-A0A090U3P9-F1
#
_cell.length_a   1.000
_cell.length_b   1.000
_cell.length_c   1.000
_cell.angle_alpha   90.00
_cell.angle_beta   90.00
_cell.angle_gamma   90.00
#
_symmetry.space_group_name_H-M   'P 1'
#
loop_
_entity.id
_entity.type
_entity.pdbx_description
1 polymer ?
#
loop_
_entity_poly.entity_id
_entity_poly.type
_entity_poly.pdbx_seq_one_letter_code
_entity_poly.pdbx_strand_id
1 'polypeptide(L)'
;MPLILDDGLRLQLDLTRPQRARILERIKRQLKPVNYGSWVPVKSLERGYFTYIRFSPAGHILGSAFVEVKLPNQEVVVFSGDLGPKDTPLLPDPVPPKRADYLFIESTYGNRQHESVAARGERLLTIIMKSLRDGGTIIVPAFSVGRTQELLYTIESLLQKNQLSDSLPIIVDSPMAAQITKAYRQYRKLWSR
;
A
#
# COMPACT_ATOMS: atom_id res chain seq x y z
N MET A 1 -9.81 3.33 -1.22
CA MET A 1 -9.93 4.72 -0.74
C MET A 1 -11.13 4.95 0.18
N PRO A 2 -12.39 4.61 -0.19
CA PRO A 2 -13.55 4.97 0.65
C PRO A 2 -13.60 4.25 2.01
N LEU A 3 -13.11 3.01 2.08
CA LEU A 3 -13.16 2.20 3.31
C LEU A 3 -12.24 2.72 4.42
N ILE A 4 -10.97 2.97 4.10
CA ILE A 4 -9.98 3.50 5.07
C ILE A 4 -10.42 4.90 5.52
N LEU A 5 -10.90 5.72 4.58
CA LEU A 5 -11.37 7.06 4.89
C LEU A 5 -12.64 7.03 5.76
N ASP A 6 -13.59 6.13 5.51
CA ASP A 6 -14.76 5.96 6.39
C ASP A 6 -14.35 5.59 7.82
N ASP A 7 -13.40 4.66 7.96
CA ASP A 7 -12.93 4.20 9.26
C ASP A 7 -12.14 5.30 9.99
N GLY A 8 -11.29 6.04 9.29
CA GLY A 8 -10.60 7.21 9.85
C GLY A 8 -11.56 8.31 10.30
N LEU A 9 -12.56 8.65 9.47
CA LEU A 9 -13.60 9.63 9.82
C LEU A 9 -14.45 9.18 11.02
N ARG A 10 -14.62 7.87 11.20
CA ARG A 10 -15.33 7.31 12.36
C ARG A 10 -14.48 7.35 13.62
N LEU A 11 -13.22 6.89 13.56
CA LEU A 11 -12.37 6.68 14.73
C LEU A 11 -11.69 7.96 15.23
N GLN A 12 -11.35 8.89 14.32
CA GLN A 12 -10.60 10.10 14.67
C GLN A 12 -11.50 11.32 14.90
N LEU A 13 -12.66 11.37 14.25
CA LEU A 13 -13.56 12.52 14.26
C LEU A 13 -14.95 12.20 14.83
N ASP A 14 -15.17 10.96 15.30
CA ASP A 14 -16.43 10.47 15.86
C ASP A 14 -17.68 10.80 15.02
N LEU A 15 -17.51 10.86 13.69
CA LEU A 15 -18.61 11.26 12.80
C LEU A 15 -19.66 10.16 12.70
N THR A 16 -20.93 10.57 12.75
CA THR A 16 -22.07 9.67 12.54
C THR A 16 -22.09 9.11 11.11
N ARG A 17 -22.73 7.94 10.92
CA ARG A 17 -22.85 7.32 9.58
C ARG A 17 -23.38 8.27 8.50
N PRO A 18 -24.43 9.10 8.74
CA PRO A 18 -24.92 10.05 7.75
C PRO A 18 -23.90 11.13 7.37
N GLN A 19 -23.14 11.65 8.35
CA GLN A 19 -22.11 12.67 8.10
C GLN A 19 -20.97 12.11 7.24
N ARG A 20 -20.47 10.91 7.58
CA ARG A 20 -19.41 10.26 6.80
C ARG A 20 -19.87 9.93 5.39
N ALA A 21 -21.08 9.40 5.23
CA ALA A 21 -21.67 9.13 3.91
C ALA A 21 -21.70 10.39 3.04
N ARG A 22 -22.12 11.54 3.59
CA ARG A 22 -22.13 12.82 2.86
C ARG A 22 -20.73 13.24 2.40
N ILE A 23 -19.72 13.10 3.26
CA ILE A 23 -18.32 13.42 2.93
C ILE A 23 -17.80 12.49 1.84
N LEU A 24 -17.97 11.18 2.01
CA LEU A 24 -17.51 10.18 1.06
C LEU A 24 -18.17 10.35 -0.32
N GLU A 25 -19.47 10.66 -0.37
CA GLU A 25 -20.17 10.93 -1.62
C GLU A 25 -19.65 12.19 -2.31
N ARG A 26 -19.35 13.26 -1.56
CA ARG A 26 -18.73 14.46 -2.13
C ARG A 26 -17.36 14.16 -2.72
N ILE A 27 -16.52 13.41 -2.01
CA ILE A 27 -15.19 13.02 -2.47
C ILE A 27 -15.30 12.15 -3.73
N LYS A 28 -16.13 11.11 -3.71
CA LYS A 28 -16.33 10.22 -4.87
C LYS A 28 -16.71 10.98 -6.14
N ARG A 29 -17.58 11.99 -6.04
CA ARG A 29 -18.00 12.83 -7.19
C ARG A 29 -16.87 13.68 -7.76
N GLN A 30 -15.83 13.95 -6.99
CA GLN A 30 -14.69 14.80 -7.40
C GLN A 30 -13.46 13.98 -7.80
N LEU A 31 -13.40 12.71 -7.42
CA LEU A 31 -12.32 11.82 -7.81
C LEU A 31 -12.36 11.51 -9.29
N LYS A 32 -11.20 11.66 -9.94
CA LYS A 32 -10.97 11.23 -11.33
C LYS A 32 -9.88 10.16 -11.33
N PRO A 33 -10.23 8.89 -11.54
CA PRO A 33 -9.22 7.83 -11.65
C PRO A 33 -8.41 8.04 -12.93
N VAL A 34 -7.12 7.77 -12.84
CA VAL A 34 -6.18 7.88 -13.96
C VAL A 34 -5.32 6.63 -14.02
N ASN A 35 -4.96 6.20 -15.22
CA ASN A 35 -4.09 5.04 -15.42
C ASN A 35 -2.63 5.41 -15.10
N TYR A 36 -1.88 4.43 -14.60
CA TYR A 36 -0.43 4.58 -14.48
C TYR A 36 0.24 4.77 -15.85
N GLY A 37 1.36 5.48 -15.86
CA GLY A 37 2.18 5.70 -17.04
C GLY A 37 1.63 6.75 -18.02
N SER A 38 0.39 7.19 -17.86
CA SER A 38 -0.25 8.19 -18.72
C SER A 38 -0.03 9.62 -18.20
N TRP A 39 0.39 10.53 -19.09
CA TRP A 39 0.40 11.96 -18.81
C TRP A 39 -1.02 12.53 -18.87
N VAL A 40 -1.45 13.13 -17.77
CA VAL A 40 -2.77 13.74 -17.60
C VAL A 40 -2.61 15.24 -17.46
N PRO A 41 -3.29 16.04 -18.29
CA PRO A 41 -3.14 17.48 -18.25
C PRO A 41 -3.93 18.09 -17.08
N VAL A 42 -3.34 19.04 -16.36
CA VAL A 42 -3.97 19.74 -15.22
C VAL A 42 -4.26 21.19 -15.61
N LYS A 43 -5.55 21.57 -15.61
CA LYS A 43 -5.99 22.94 -15.88
C LYS A 43 -5.97 23.77 -14.60
N SER A 44 -5.53 25.02 -14.72
CA SER A 44 -5.97 26.09 -13.83
C SER A 44 -7.31 26.62 -14.34
N LEU A 45 -8.23 26.90 -13.41
CA LEU A 45 -9.55 27.46 -13.70
C LEU A 45 -9.49 28.84 -14.35
N GLU A 46 -8.37 29.56 -14.21
CA GLU A 46 -8.22 30.94 -14.68
C GLU A 46 -7.37 31.09 -15.94
N ARG A 47 -6.48 30.14 -16.27
CA ARG A 47 -5.42 30.36 -17.30
C ARG A 47 -5.14 29.17 -18.25
N GLY A 48 -5.99 28.14 -18.30
CA GLY A 48 -5.78 26.97 -19.16
C GLY A 48 -4.90 25.87 -18.53
N TYR A 49 -4.29 25.00 -19.35
CA TYR A 49 -3.38 23.94 -18.87
C TYR A 49 -1.98 24.50 -18.63
N PHE A 50 -1.39 24.21 -17.47
CA PHE A 50 -0.03 24.64 -17.14
C PHE A 50 0.90 23.46 -16.81
N THR A 51 0.37 22.30 -16.45
CA THR A 51 1.19 21.14 -16.10
C THR A 51 0.59 19.84 -16.60
N TYR A 52 1.42 18.82 -16.70
CA TYR A 52 1.00 17.43 -16.87
C TYR A 52 1.44 16.64 -15.65
N ILE A 53 0.62 15.71 -15.21
CA ILE A 53 0.95 14.79 -14.14
C ILE A 53 0.94 13.36 -14.66
N ARG A 54 1.85 12.53 -14.17
CA ARG A 54 1.87 11.09 -14.43
C ARG A 54 2.06 10.34 -13.12
N PHE A 55 1.24 9.34 -12.91
CA PHE A 55 1.36 8.43 -11.78
C PHE A 55 2.12 7.19 -12.22
N SER A 56 3.04 6.73 -11.38
CA SER A 56 3.82 5.52 -11.60
C SER A 56 3.80 4.69 -10.31
N PRO A 57 3.75 3.34 -10.38
CA PRO A 57 3.66 2.50 -9.18
C PRO A 57 4.78 2.78 -8.18
N ALA A 58 4.42 2.99 -6.91
CA ALA A 58 5.39 3.18 -5.82
C ALA A 58 5.73 1.89 -5.05
N GLY A 59 4.94 0.83 -5.23
CA GLY A 59 5.18 -0.47 -4.59
C GLY A 59 4.90 -0.53 -3.08
N HIS A 60 4.40 0.54 -2.46
CA HIS A 60 4.21 0.62 -1.01
C HIS A 60 2.93 -0.10 -0.52
N ILE A 61 1.81 0.22 -1.15
CA ILE A 61 0.53 -0.48 -1.03
C ILE A 61 -0.11 -0.62 -2.41
N LEU A 62 -1.12 -1.49 -2.54
CA LEU A 62 -1.90 -1.58 -3.77
C LEU A 62 -2.51 -0.21 -4.13
N GLY A 63 -2.20 0.28 -5.33
CA GLY A 63 -2.65 1.59 -5.80
C GLY A 63 -1.74 2.76 -5.40
N SER A 64 -0.67 2.53 -4.62
CA SER A 64 0.32 3.57 -4.31
C SER A 64 1.08 4.01 -5.55
N ALA A 65 1.43 5.30 -5.60
CA ALA A 65 2.14 5.88 -6.72
C ALA A 65 3.01 7.05 -6.31
N PHE A 66 4.13 7.18 -7.00
CA PHE A 66 4.85 8.44 -7.08
C PHE A 66 4.28 9.27 -8.24
N VAL A 67 4.38 10.59 -8.11
CA VAL A 67 3.82 11.54 -9.07
C VAL A 67 4.94 12.32 -9.72
N GLU A 68 4.96 12.29 -11.05
CA GLU A 68 5.80 13.14 -11.87
C GLU A 68 4.96 14.33 -12.35
N VAL A 69 5.44 15.54 -12.12
CA VAL A 69 4.80 16.80 -12.54
C VAL A 69 5.71 17.46 -13.56
N LYS A 70 5.22 17.55 -14.79
CA LYS A 70 5.90 18.25 -15.88
C LYS A 70 5.43 19.71 -15.94
N LEU A 71 6.36 20.63 -15.72
CA LEU A 71 6.16 22.08 -15.71
C LEU A 71 6.15 22.68 -17.14
N PRO A 72 5.64 23.91 -17.34
CA PRO A 72 5.65 24.56 -18.65
C PRO A 72 7.04 24.66 -19.28
N ASN A 73 8.06 24.92 -18.46
CA ASN A 73 9.47 24.99 -18.85
C ASN A 73 10.12 23.62 -19.10
N GLN A 74 9.34 22.54 -19.14
CA GLN A 74 9.77 21.15 -19.33
C GLN A 74 10.52 20.51 -18.16
N GLU A 75 10.73 21.22 -17.05
CA GLU A 75 11.27 20.62 -15.83
C GLU A 75 10.30 19.59 -15.25
N VAL A 76 10.85 18.53 -14.67
CA VAL A 76 10.11 17.44 -14.04
C VAL A 76 10.36 17.46 -12.55
N VAL A 77 9.29 17.71 -11.79
CA VAL A 77 9.27 17.59 -10.33
C VAL A 77 8.70 16.23 -9.97
N VAL A 78 9.38 15.45 -9.15
CA VAL A 78 8.93 14.14 -8.70
C VAL A 78 8.65 14.15 -7.21
N PHE A 79 7.45 13.69 -6.83
CA PHE A 79 7.07 13.41 -5.45
C PHE A 79 6.96 11.91 -5.27
N SER A 80 7.79 11.32 -4.42
CA SER A 80 7.82 9.86 -4.25
C SER A 80 6.55 9.30 -3.62
N GLY A 81 5.90 10.07 -2.75
CA GLY A 81 5.02 9.49 -1.73
C GLY A 81 5.81 8.51 -0.86
N ASP A 82 5.13 7.51 -0.30
CA ASP A 82 5.80 6.40 0.38
C ASP A 82 6.21 5.35 -0.65
N LEU A 83 7.47 4.92 -0.60
CA LEU A 83 8.03 3.92 -1.50
C LEU A 83 7.99 2.53 -0.85
N GLY A 84 7.68 1.54 -1.67
CA GLY A 84 7.78 0.14 -1.30
C GLY A 84 9.22 -0.37 -1.36
N PRO A 85 9.55 -1.38 -0.56
CA PRO A 85 10.79 -2.12 -0.77
C PRO A 85 10.71 -2.93 -2.08
N LYS A 86 11.87 -3.36 -2.58
CA LYS A 86 11.96 -4.29 -3.70
C LYS A 86 11.74 -5.73 -3.25
N ASP A 87 11.52 -6.61 -4.22
CA ASP A 87 11.38 -8.06 -4.04
C ASP A 87 10.21 -8.42 -3.11
N THR A 88 9.16 -7.57 -3.08
CA THR A 88 7.97 -7.89 -2.32
C THR A 88 7.10 -8.89 -3.10
N PRO A 89 6.47 -9.85 -2.40
CA PRO A 89 5.73 -10.91 -3.07
C PRO A 89 4.42 -10.46 -3.75
N LEU A 90 3.88 -9.31 -3.36
CA LEU A 90 2.53 -8.87 -3.78
C LEU A 90 2.55 -7.67 -4.73
N LEU A 91 3.52 -6.77 -4.60
CA LEU A 91 3.53 -5.48 -5.28
C LEU A 91 4.71 -5.41 -6.25
N PRO A 92 4.52 -4.75 -7.41
CA PRO A 92 5.62 -4.53 -8.34
C PRO A 92 6.69 -3.63 -7.72
N ASP A 93 7.94 -3.95 -8.02
CA ASP A 93 9.06 -3.12 -7.61
C ASP A 93 8.91 -1.68 -8.15
N PRO A 94 9.22 -0.66 -7.34
CA PRO A 94 9.23 0.71 -7.82
C PRO A 94 10.34 0.89 -8.88
N VAL A 95 9.94 1.38 -10.05
CA VAL A 95 10.86 1.74 -11.13
C VAL A 95 11.15 3.24 -11.06
N PRO A 96 12.42 3.67 -11.00
CA PRO A 96 12.77 5.09 -10.95
C PRO A 96 12.22 5.89 -12.15
N PRO A 97 11.88 7.17 -11.97
CA PRO A 97 11.51 8.04 -13.09
C PRO A 97 12.67 8.19 -14.07
N LYS A 98 12.36 8.41 -15.36
CA LYS A 98 13.39 8.63 -16.40
C LYS A 98 14.20 9.91 -16.19
N ARG A 99 13.60 10.91 -15.54
CA ARG A 99 14.19 12.22 -15.23
C ARG A 99 13.49 12.81 -14.02
N ALA A 100 14.26 13.48 -13.16
CA ALA A 100 13.76 14.36 -12.10
C ALA A 100 14.73 15.54 -12.01
N ASP A 101 14.25 16.74 -12.32
CA ASP A 101 15.00 17.98 -12.10
C ASP A 101 14.91 18.40 -10.63
N TYR A 102 13.77 18.11 -10.00
CA TYR A 102 13.56 18.23 -8.56
C TYR A 102 12.96 16.93 -8.02
N LEU A 103 13.52 16.43 -6.92
CA LEU A 103 13.08 15.19 -6.28
C LEU A 103 12.71 15.45 -4.82
N PHE A 104 11.43 15.27 -4.52
CA PHE A 104 10.90 15.22 -3.17
C PHE A 104 10.73 13.74 -2.81
N ILE A 105 11.71 13.22 -2.08
CA ILE A 105 11.76 11.81 -1.68
C ILE A 105 11.51 11.67 -0.18
N GLU A 106 10.72 10.66 0.18
CA GLU A 106 10.56 10.24 1.56
C GLU A 106 11.88 9.70 2.15
N SER A 107 11.98 9.66 3.47
CA SER A 107 13.18 9.22 4.16
C SER A 107 12.86 8.35 5.38
N THR A 108 11.73 7.63 5.38
CA THR A 108 11.25 6.88 6.56
C THR A 108 12.31 5.94 7.13
N TYR A 109 13.09 5.29 6.27
CA TYR A 109 14.19 4.40 6.65
C TYR A 109 15.55 4.80 6.05
N GLY A 110 15.77 6.09 5.78
CA GLY A 110 16.99 6.58 5.14
C GLY A 110 18.30 6.25 5.88
N ASN A 111 18.22 5.79 7.13
CA ASN A 111 19.35 5.40 7.98
C ASN A 111 19.47 3.89 8.23
N ARG A 112 18.69 3.03 7.57
CA ARG A 112 18.67 1.58 7.82
C ARG A 112 18.75 0.78 6.53
N GLN A 113 19.38 -0.39 6.61
CA GLN A 113 19.31 -1.41 5.56
C GLN A 113 18.20 -2.40 5.89
N HIS A 114 17.45 -2.81 4.86
CA HIS A 114 16.39 -3.80 5.01
C HIS A 114 16.97 -5.22 4.97
N GLU A 115 16.48 -6.07 5.87
CA GLU A 115 16.73 -7.51 5.82
C GLU A 115 16.06 -8.13 4.60
N SER A 116 16.67 -9.20 4.07
CA SER A 116 16.10 -9.94 2.95
C SER A 116 14.73 -10.54 3.31
N VAL A 117 13.90 -10.77 2.30
CA VAL A 117 12.59 -11.44 2.47
C VAL A 117 12.75 -12.81 3.13
N ALA A 118 13.81 -13.55 2.77
CA ALA A 118 14.13 -14.84 3.36
C ALA A 118 14.43 -14.73 4.87
N ALA A 119 15.33 -13.82 5.26
CA ALA A 119 15.68 -13.63 6.67
C ALA A 119 14.47 -13.19 7.51
N ARG A 120 13.59 -12.34 6.96
CA ARG A 120 12.33 -11.95 7.62
C ARG A 120 11.40 -13.14 7.82
N GLY A 121 11.28 -14.02 6.83
CA GLY A 121 10.49 -15.26 6.91
C GLY A 121 11.01 -16.23 7.98
N GLU A 122 12.32 -16.44 8.03
CA GLU A 122 12.97 -17.29 9.06
C GLU A 122 12.78 -16.74 10.47
N ARG A 123 12.89 -15.42 10.64
CA ARG A 123 12.63 -14.78 11.93
C ARG A 123 11.18 -14.95 12.36
N LEU A 124 10.23 -14.79 11.44
CA LEU A 124 8.81 -15.02 11.73
C LEU A 124 8.58 -16.47 12.16
N LEU A 125 9.12 -17.44 11.42
CA LEU A 125 9.05 -18.86 11.78
C LEU A 125 9.62 -19.11 13.19
N THR A 126 10.77 -18.53 13.51
CA THR A 126 11.40 -18.65 14.82
C THR A 126 10.50 -18.14 15.95
N ILE A 127 9.84 -16.99 15.74
CA ILE A 127 8.88 -16.42 16.70
C ILE A 127 7.67 -17.34 16.86
N ILE A 128 7.13 -17.86 15.76
CA ILE A 128 5.99 -18.78 15.77
C ILE A 128 6.32 -20.05 16.56
N MET A 129 7.43 -20.71 16.21
CA MET A 129 7.86 -21.94 16.86
C MET A 129 8.15 -21.76 18.34
N LYS A 130 8.69 -20.60 18.74
CA LYS A 130 8.88 -20.28 20.15
C LYS A 130 7.54 -20.21 20.89
N SER A 131 6.58 -19.44 20.38
CA SER A 131 5.25 -19.32 21.00
C SER A 131 4.54 -20.67 21.12
N LEU A 132 4.64 -21.52 20.09
CA LEU A 132 4.01 -22.85 20.09
C LEU A 132 4.62 -23.77 21.15
N ARG A 133 5.96 -23.76 21.33
CA ARG A 133 6.62 -24.51 22.41
C ARG A 133 6.19 -24.04 23.79
N ASP A 134 5.98 -22.74 23.93
CA ASP A 134 5.58 -22.12 25.19
C ASP A 134 4.06 -22.27 25.46
N GLY A 135 3.29 -22.84 24.52
CA GLY A 135 1.82 -22.95 24.61
C GLY A 135 1.09 -21.60 24.53
N GLY A 136 1.76 -20.57 24.01
CA GLY A 136 1.28 -19.19 23.98
C GLY A 136 0.63 -18.78 22.66
N THR A 137 0.00 -17.60 22.69
CA THR A 137 -0.66 -16.97 21.53
C THR A 137 0.14 -15.76 21.03
N ILE A 138 0.23 -15.60 19.71
CA ILE A 138 0.89 -14.45 19.08
C ILE A 138 -0.18 -13.44 18.66
N ILE A 139 -0.06 -12.22 19.14
CA ILE A 139 -0.93 -11.10 18.75
C ILE A 139 -0.09 -10.14 17.90
N VAL A 140 -0.53 -9.88 16.67
CA VAL A 140 0.15 -8.95 15.74
C VAL A 140 -0.74 -7.75 15.46
N PRO A 141 -0.44 -6.57 16.03
CA PRO A 141 -1.11 -5.34 15.64
C PRO A 141 -0.62 -4.93 14.24
N ALA A 142 -1.53 -4.82 13.28
CA ALA A 142 -1.21 -4.43 11.92
C ALA A 142 -2.33 -3.59 11.30
N PHE A 143 -1.96 -2.66 10.42
CA PHE A 143 -2.92 -1.99 9.56
C PHE A 143 -3.56 -2.99 8.60
N SER A 144 -4.88 -2.91 8.44
CA SER A 144 -5.65 -3.84 7.61
C SER A 144 -5.30 -3.83 6.12
N VAL A 145 -4.50 -2.85 5.67
CA VAL A 145 -4.04 -2.66 4.28
C VAL A 145 -2.51 -2.77 4.22
N GLY A 146 -2.00 -3.57 3.28
CA GLY A 146 -0.57 -3.73 3.05
C GLY A 146 0.03 -4.78 3.99
N ARG A 147 0.38 -4.37 5.22
CA ARG A 147 1.18 -5.21 6.14
C ARG A 147 0.48 -6.50 6.57
N THR A 148 -0.84 -6.49 6.81
CA THR A 148 -1.59 -7.73 7.06
C THR A 148 -1.47 -8.69 5.89
N GLN A 149 -1.58 -8.21 4.64
CA GLN A 149 -1.50 -9.07 3.46
C GLN A 149 -0.09 -9.63 3.24
N GLU A 150 0.96 -8.84 3.45
CA GLU A 150 2.36 -9.32 3.41
C GLU A 150 2.62 -10.43 4.44
N LEU A 151 2.09 -10.28 5.66
CA LEU A 151 2.24 -11.27 6.72
C LEU A 151 1.50 -12.57 6.37
N LEU A 152 0.26 -12.48 5.90
CA LEU A 152 -0.52 -13.64 5.48
C LEU A 152 0.15 -14.40 4.35
N TYR A 153 0.71 -13.70 3.36
CA TYR A 153 1.48 -14.32 2.28
C TYR A 153 2.71 -15.06 2.82
N THR A 154 3.44 -14.45 3.76
CA THR A 154 4.62 -15.07 4.37
C THR A 154 4.25 -16.35 5.12
N ILE A 155 3.15 -16.31 5.89
CA ILE A 155 2.65 -17.48 6.62
C ILE A 155 2.19 -18.59 5.66
N GLU A 156 1.47 -18.23 4.59
CA GLU A 156 1.07 -19.18 3.54
C GLU A 156 2.28 -19.85 2.89
N SER A 157 3.36 -19.09 2.61
CA SER A 157 4.60 -19.65 2.09
C SER A 157 5.27 -20.64 3.06
N LEU A 158 5.20 -20.39 4.37
CA LEU A 158 5.73 -21.31 5.39
C LEU A 158 4.90 -22.59 5.50
N LEU A 159 3.57 -22.48 5.39
CA LEU A 159 2.64 -23.63 5.35
C LEU A 159 2.92 -24.51 4.12
N GLN A 160 3.01 -23.90 2.92
CA GLN A 160 3.31 -24.63 1.68
C GLN A 160 4.66 -25.37 1.71
N LYS A 161 5.62 -24.87 2.50
CA LYS A 161 6.93 -25.51 2.72
C LYS A 161 6.91 -26.58 3.82
N ASN A 162 5.75 -26.90 4.40
CA ASN A 162 5.60 -27.79 5.56
C ASN A 162 6.43 -27.36 6.79
N GLN A 163 6.74 -26.06 6.90
CA GLN A 163 7.49 -25.50 8.05
C GLN A 163 6.55 -25.12 9.21
N LEU A 164 5.27 -24.95 8.91
CA LEU A 164 4.19 -24.77 9.88
C LEU A 164 3.15 -25.87 9.67
N SER A 165 2.45 -26.23 10.75
CA SER A 165 1.35 -27.20 10.67
C SER A 165 0.11 -26.57 10.04
N ASP A 166 -0.56 -27.30 9.14
CA ASP A 166 -1.85 -26.89 8.57
C ASP A 166 -2.97 -26.76 9.62
N SER A 167 -2.78 -27.36 10.80
CA SER A 167 -3.70 -27.23 11.93
C SER A 167 -3.52 -25.95 12.75
N LEU A 168 -2.51 -25.11 12.44
CA LEU A 168 -2.26 -23.87 13.17
C LEU A 168 -3.39 -22.86 12.92
N PRO A 169 -4.17 -22.45 13.94
CA PRO A 169 -5.22 -21.48 13.75
C PRO A 169 -4.63 -20.08 13.49
N ILE A 170 -4.94 -19.51 12.32
CA ILE A 170 -4.56 -18.15 11.93
C ILE A 170 -5.84 -17.33 11.80
N ILE A 171 -6.02 -16.35 12.69
CA ILE A 171 -7.24 -15.55 12.78
C ILE A 171 -6.94 -14.12 12.36
N VAL A 172 -7.72 -13.58 11.42
CA VAL A 172 -7.65 -12.17 11.00
C VAL A 172 -8.90 -11.46 11.50
N ASP A 173 -8.78 -10.81 12.66
CA ASP A 173 -9.90 -10.11 13.29
C ASP A 173 -10.02 -8.66 12.78
N SER A 174 -10.39 -8.53 11.50
CA SER A 174 -10.67 -7.23 10.91
C SER A 174 -11.63 -7.35 9.72
N PRO A 175 -12.89 -6.89 9.86
CA PRO A 175 -13.83 -6.81 8.73
C PRO A 175 -13.27 -6.00 7.56
N MET A 176 -12.46 -4.97 7.86
CA MET A 176 -11.77 -4.18 6.85
C MET A 176 -10.70 -5.00 6.13
N ALA A 177 -9.85 -5.75 6.85
CA ALA A 177 -8.83 -6.61 6.23
C ALA A 177 -9.47 -7.66 5.31
N ALA A 178 -10.59 -8.27 5.71
CA ALA A 178 -11.33 -9.21 4.87
C ALA A 178 -11.82 -8.56 3.55
N GLN A 179 -12.39 -7.35 3.63
CA GLN A 179 -12.82 -6.59 2.44
C GLN A 179 -11.64 -6.20 1.55
N ILE A 180 -10.52 -5.80 2.14
CA ILE A 180 -9.30 -5.43 1.41
C ILE A 180 -8.72 -6.65 0.72
N THR A 181 -8.61 -7.79 1.40
CA THR A 181 -8.13 -9.04 0.78
C THR A 181 -8.99 -9.44 -0.42
N LYS A 182 -10.32 -9.24 -0.35
CA LYS A 182 -11.21 -9.43 -1.51
C LYS A 182 -10.91 -8.43 -2.64
N ALA A 183 -10.68 -7.16 -2.32
CA ALA A 183 -10.30 -6.15 -3.31
C ALA A 183 -8.93 -6.44 -3.95
N TYR A 184 -7.94 -6.89 -3.18
CA TYR A 184 -6.62 -7.30 -3.70
C TYR A 184 -6.75 -8.37 -4.78
N ARG A 185 -7.65 -9.35 -4.59
CA ARG A 185 -7.96 -10.37 -5.62
C ARG A 185 -8.58 -9.77 -6.89
N GLN A 186 -9.43 -8.75 -6.78
CA GLN A 186 -10.05 -8.08 -7.93
C GLN A 186 -9.04 -7.29 -8.78
N TYR A 187 -8.01 -6.73 -8.14
CA TYR A 187 -6.96 -5.94 -8.80
C TYR A 187 -5.68 -6.74 -9.07
N ARG A 188 -5.78 -8.07 -9.25
CA ARG A 188 -4.63 -8.94 -9.57
C ARG A 188 -3.78 -8.45 -10.75
N LYS A 189 -4.36 -7.70 -11.69
CA LYS A 189 -3.63 -7.06 -12.81
C LYS A 189 -2.55 -6.06 -12.37
N LEU A 190 -2.64 -5.55 -11.14
CA LEU A 190 -1.68 -4.61 -10.55
C LEU A 190 -0.63 -5.31 -9.68
N TRP A 191 -0.66 -6.63 -9.56
CA TRP A 191 0.33 -7.40 -8.81
C TRP A 191 1.62 -7.52 -9.62
N SER A 192 2.73 -7.77 -8.92
CA SER A 192 3.94 -8.29 -9.57
C SER A 192 3.60 -9.56 -10.34
N ARG A 193 4.20 -9.72 -11.53
CA ARG A 193 4.09 -10.95 -12.33
C ARG A 193 5.10 -11.97 -11.84
#